data_AF-A0A371P073-F1
#
_entry.id   AF-A0A371P073-F1
#
_cell.length_a   1.000
_cell.length_b   1.000
_cell.length_c   1.000
_cell.angle_alpha   90.00
_cell.angle_beta   90.00
_cell.angle_gamma   90.00
#
_symmetry.space_group_name_H-M   'P 1'
#
loop_
_entity.id
_entity.type
_entity.pdbx_description
1 polymer ?
#
loop_
_entity_poly.entity_id
_entity_poly.type
_entity_poly.pdbx_seq_one_letter_code
_entity_poly.pdbx_strand_id
1 'polypeptide(L)'
;MKLEREIRLDRHAYERYCQRVEAIGWQELEGLIAKLLRNFGYRHKDGYVQIGGIWWRGKVTYETVKLYTCYGKTHIDVPEAIRWAERMNDRLRL
;
A
#
# COMPACT_ATOMS: atom_id res chain seq x y z
N MET A 1 15.10 17.47 -11.28
CA MET A 1 15.31 16.01 -11.45
C MET A 1 14.41 15.29 -10.45
N LYS A 2 13.23 14.79 -10.86
CA LYS A 2 12.36 14.00 -9.96
C LYS A 2 12.87 12.57 -10.00
N LEU A 3 13.39 12.06 -8.87
CA LEU A 3 13.79 10.65 -8.80
C LEU A 3 12.56 9.77 -9.01
N GLU A 4 12.58 8.99 -10.08
CA GLU A 4 11.70 7.85 -10.22
C GLU A 4 12.19 6.77 -9.25
N ARG A 5 11.38 6.48 -8.23
CA ARG A 5 11.69 5.44 -7.27
C ARG A 5 11.36 4.08 -7.89
N GLU A 6 12.24 3.11 -7.71
CA GLU A 6 12.00 1.74 -8.10
C GLU A 6 10.86 1.15 -7.25
N ILE A 7 9.84 0.60 -7.89
CA ILE A 7 8.73 -0.06 -7.21
C ILE A 7 9.05 -1.54 -7.12
N ARG A 8 9.05 -2.08 -5.91
CA ARG A 8 9.20 -3.51 -5.65
C ARG A 8 7.94 -4.04 -5.02
N LEU A 9 7.18 -4.81 -5.79
CA LEU A 9 5.96 -5.46 -5.35
C LEU A 9 6.28 -6.92 -4.98
N ASP A 10 5.94 -7.34 -3.76
CA ASP A 10 6.02 -8.76 -3.42
C ASP A 10 4.79 -9.50 -4.00
N ARG A 11 4.95 -10.79 -4.32
CA ARG A 11 3.86 -11.62 -4.88
C ARG A 11 2.60 -11.59 -4.02
N HIS A 12 2.78 -11.66 -2.71
CA HIS A 12 1.68 -11.57 -1.76
C HIS A 12 0.95 -10.22 -1.84
N ALA A 13 1.65 -9.11 -2.05
CA ALA A 13 1.04 -7.79 -2.19
C ALA A 13 0.16 -7.70 -3.45
N TYR A 14 0.65 -8.23 -4.57
CA TYR A 14 -0.10 -8.32 -5.82
C TYR A 14 -1.39 -9.15 -5.67
N GLU A 15 -1.28 -10.36 -5.11
CA GLU A 15 -2.43 -11.25 -4.93
C GLU A 15 -3.49 -10.61 -4.02
N ARG A 16 -3.07 -9.96 -2.93
CA ARG A 16 -4.01 -9.24 -2.05
C ARG A 16 -4.63 -8.02 -2.72
N TYR A 17 -3.89 -7.30 -3.57
CA TYR A 17 -4.46 -6.22 -4.35
C TYR A 17 -5.57 -6.72 -5.26
N CYS A 18 -5.29 -7.79 -6.03
CA CYS A 18 -6.27 -8.36 -6.94
C CYS A 18 -7.54 -8.84 -6.23
N GLN A 19 -7.40 -9.36 -5.00
CA GLN A 19 -8.53 -9.81 -4.19
C GLN A 19 -9.35 -8.67 -3.57
N ARG A 20 -8.74 -7.51 -3.31
CA ARG A 20 -9.32 -6.45 -2.47
C ARG A 20 -9.62 -5.15 -3.19
N VAL A 21 -9.02 -4.93 -4.35
CA VAL A 21 -9.14 -3.68 -5.11
C VAL A 21 -9.67 -3.97 -6.49
N GLU A 22 -8.87 -4.63 -7.34
CA GLU A 22 -9.19 -4.86 -8.74
C GLU A 22 -8.26 -5.91 -9.33
N ALA A 23 -8.78 -6.80 -10.17
CA ALA A 23 -7.97 -7.77 -10.89
C ALA A 23 -7.31 -7.11 -12.12
N ILE A 24 -6.00 -6.90 -12.06
CA ILE A 24 -5.19 -6.31 -13.13
C ILE A 24 -3.85 -7.05 -13.25
N GLY A 25 -3.14 -6.88 -14.36
CA GLY A 25 -1.82 -7.46 -14.54
C GLY A 25 -0.76 -6.86 -13.61
N TRP A 26 0.32 -7.62 -13.37
CA TRP A 26 1.43 -7.18 -12.51
C TRP A 26 2.05 -5.86 -12.98
N GLN A 27 2.42 -5.79 -14.26
CA GLN A 27 3.05 -4.61 -14.87
C GLN A 27 2.11 -3.40 -14.87
N GLU A 28 0.80 -3.65 -15.04
CA GLU A 28 -0.22 -2.60 -14.97
C GLU A 28 -0.33 -2.03 -13.56
N LEU A 29 -0.27 -2.89 -12.54
CA LEU A 29 -0.25 -2.45 -11.14
C LEU A 29 1.01 -1.63 -10.81
N GLU A 30 2.19 -2.05 -11.27
CA GLU A 30 3.42 -1.26 -11.10
C GLU A 30 3.30 0.13 -11.76
N GLY A 31 2.80 0.17 -13.00
CA GLY A 31 2.55 1.43 -13.71
C GLY A 31 1.51 2.33 -13.00
N LEU A 32 0.44 1.72 -12.46
CA LEU A 32 -0.56 2.42 -11.67
C LEU A 32 0.05 3.01 -10.39
N ILE A 33 0.82 2.23 -9.63
CA ILE A 33 1.48 2.70 -8.41
C ILE A 33 2.43 3.85 -8.74
N ALA A 34 3.23 3.74 -9.82
CA ALA A 34 4.13 4.80 -10.26
C ALA A 34 3.36 6.10 -10.58
N LYS A 35 2.25 5.98 -11.30
CA LYS A 35 1.38 7.11 -11.63
C LYS A 35 0.77 7.75 -10.38
N LEU A 36 0.27 6.94 -9.44
CA LEU A 36 -0.31 7.43 -8.20
C LEU A 36 0.72 8.13 -7.32
N LEU A 37 1.93 7.57 -7.20
CA LEU A 37 3.05 8.20 -6.48
C LEU A 37 3.44 9.54 -7.10
N ARG A 38 3.48 9.62 -8.43
CA ARG A 38 3.83 10.85 -9.15
C ARG A 38 2.80 11.96 -8.96
N ASN A 39 1.52 11.60 -8.97
CA ASN A 39 0.41 12.57 -8.97
C ASN A 39 -0.02 12.97 -7.56
N PHE A 40 -0.01 12.03 -6.62
CA PHE A 40 -0.59 12.21 -5.28
C PHE A 40 0.42 12.02 -4.15
N GLY A 41 1.63 11.53 -4.45
CA GLY A 41 2.61 11.16 -3.42
C GLY A 41 2.18 9.93 -2.63
N TYR A 42 2.62 9.87 -1.38
CA TYR A 42 2.27 8.79 -0.44
C TYR A 42 2.19 9.33 0.99
N ARG A 43 1.42 8.63 1.83
CA ARG A 43 1.53 8.75 3.29
C ARG A 43 2.25 7.54 3.83
N HIS A 44 3.19 7.70 4.76
CA HIS A 44 3.90 6.60 5.39
C HIS A 44 3.87 6.76 6.91
N LYS A 45 3.42 5.73 7.61
CA LYS A 45 3.31 5.72 9.07
C LYS A 45 3.40 4.28 9.58
N ASP A 46 4.29 4.04 10.55
CA ASP A 46 4.45 2.76 11.26
C ASP A 46 4.60 1.53 10.35
N GLY A 47 5.23 1.68 9.19
CA GLY A 47 5.41 0.61 8.18
C GLY A 47 4.20 0.38 7.27
N TYR A 48 3.21 1.27 7.31
CA TYR A 48 2.10 1.30 6.36
C TYR A 48 2.27 2.46 5.40
N VAL A 49 1.95 2.20 4.13
CA VAL A 49 2.04 3.18 3.05
C VAL A 49 0.65 3.35 2.44
N GLN A 50 0.16 4.58 2.33
CA GLN A 50 -1.03 4.88 1.58
C GLN A 50 -0.66 5.55 0.26
N ILE A 51 -1.11 4.97 -0.86
CA ILE A 51 -0.86 5.47 -2.21
C ILE A 51 -2.20 5.53 -2.93
N GLY A 52 -2.65 6.71 -3.36
CA GLY A 52 -3.92 6.86 -4.08
C GLY A 52 -5.15 6.32 -3.33
N GLY A 53 -5.17 6.42 -1.99
CA GLY A 53 -6.26 5.89 -1.16
C GLY A 53 -6.20 4.37 -0.90
N ILE A 54 -5.16 3.70 -1.37
CA ILE A 54 -4.94 2.26 -1.17
C ILE A 54 -3.88 2.08 -0.09
N TRP A 55 -4.18 1.25 0.91
CA TRP A 55 -3.28 0.96 2.01
C TRP A 55 -2.45 -0.28 1.75
N TRP A 56 -1.16 -0.17 2.08
CA TRP A 56 -0.17 -1.21 1.92
C TRP A 56 0.64 -1.38 3.20
N ARG A 57 1.12 -2.59 3.48
CA ARG A 57 2.31 -2.76 4.32
C ARG A 57 3.52 -2.55 3.43
N GLY A 58 4.45 -1.69 3.82
CA GLY A 58 5.57 -1.37 2.96
C GLY A 58 6.70 -0.63 3.66
N LYS A 59 7.78 -0.40 2.92
CA LYS A 59 8.86 0.51 3.28
C LYS A 59 9.10 1.45 2.12
N VAL A 60 9.28 2.73 2.43
CA VAL A 60 9.68 3.75 1.46
C VAL A 60 11.06 4.26 1.84
N THR A 61 11.96 4.24 0.88
CA THR A 61 13.30 4.83 0.99
C THR A 61 13.45 5.96 -0.04
N TYR A 62 14.64 6.54 -0.12
CA TYR A 62 14.93 7.54 -1.15
C TYR A 62 14.78 6.95 -2.57
N GLU A 63 15.23 5.71 -2.76
CA GLU A 63 15.35 5.07 -4.08
C GLU A 63 14.24 4.07 -4.37
N THR A 64 13.65 3.46 -3.35
CA THR A 64 12.74 2.31 -3.51
C THR A 64 11.43 2.48 -2.73
N VAL A 65 10.35 1.96 -3.31
CA VAL A 65 9.07 1.71 -2.64
C VAL A 65 8.82 0.21 -2.65
N LYS A 66 9.02 -0.45 -1.51
CA LYS A 66 8.78 -1.89 -1.37
C LYS A 66 7.45 -2.15 -0.69
N LEU A 67 6.57 -2.93 -1.33
CA LEU A 67 5.21 -3.23 -0.88
C LEU A 67 5.08 -4.74 -0.60
N TYR A 68 4.72 -5.09 0.64
CA TYR A 68 4.67 -6.48 1.13
C TYR A 68 3.26 -7.06 1.17
N THR A 69 2.25 -6.25 1.47
CA THR A 69 0.82 -6.67 1.45
C THR A 69 -0.08 -5.50 1.08
N CYS A 70 -1.24 -5.79 0.51
CA CYS A 70 -2.28 -4.81 0.22
C CYS A 70 -3.46 -4.99 1.17
N TYR A 71 -3.87 -3.92 1.86
CA TYR A 71 -5.08 -3.90 2.70
C TYR A 71 -6.32 -3.43 1.94
N GLY A 72 -6.15 -2.94 0.71
CA GLY A 72 -7.24 -2.48 -0.14
C GLY A 72 -7.48 -0.98 -0.06
N LYS A 73 -8.52 -0.54 -0.78
CA LYS A 73 -8.96 0.87 -0.82
C LYS A 73 -9.94 1.13 0.31
N THR A 74 -9.60 2.06 1.20
CA THR A 74 -10.49 2.42 2.32
C THR A 74 -10.20 3.84 2.81
N HIS A 75 -11.24 4.47 3.37
CA HIS A 75 -11.13 5.77 4.05
C HIS A 75 -10.64 5.63 5.49
N ILE A 76 -10.61 4.42 6.05
CA ILE A 76 -10.12 4.14 7.40
C ILE A 76 -8.60 4.33 7.45
N ASP A 77 -8.10 4.92 8.54
CA ASP A 77 -6.67 4.89 8.86
C ASP A 77 -6.30 3.49 9.36
N VAL A 78 -5.80 2.65 8.44
CA VAL A 78 -5.43 1.26 8.73
C VAL A 78 -4.42 1.14 9.89
N PRO A 79 -3.34 1.95 9.97
CA PRO A 79 -2.45 1.94 11.14
C PRO A 79 -3.17 2.15 12.46
N GLU A 80 -4.08 3.13 12.53
CA GLU A 80 -4.80 3.45 13.75
C GLU A 80 -5.84 2.39 14.11
N ALA A 81 -6.56 1.88 13.12
CA ALA A 81 -7.51 0.79 13.31
C ALA A 81 -6.81 -0.44 13.90
N ILE A 82 -5.65 -0.83 13.35
CA ILE A 82 -4.90 -2.00 13.85
C ILE A 82 -4.45 -1.78 15.30
N ARG A 83 -3.90 -0.61 15.63
CA ARG A 83 -3.55 -0.27 17.02
C ARG A 83 -4.75 -0.29 17.97
N TRP A 84 -5.91 0.17 17.51
CA TRP A 84 -7.12 0.12 18.32
C TRP A 84 -7.55 -1.33 18.58
N ALA A 85 -7.55 -2.17 17.54
CA ALA A 85 -7.93 -3.58 17.65
C ALA A 85 -6.98 -4.35 18.58
N GLU A 86 -5.67 -4.11 18.48
CA GLU A 86 -4.68 -4.67 19.41
C GLU A 86 -4.96 -4.28 20.86
N ARG A 87 -5.28 -3.00 21.13
CA ARG A 87 -5.62 -2.52 22.48
C ARG A 87 -6.90 -3.14 23.03
N MET A 88 -7.87 -3.44 22.17
CA MET A 88 -9.16 -4.00 22.56
C MET A 88 -9.19 -5.54 22.51
N ASN A 89 -8.08 -6.20 22.15
CA ASN A 89 -8.03 -7.64 21.86
C ASN A 89 -9.10 -8.07 20.83
N ASP A 90 -9.34 -7.21 19.83
CA ASP A 90 -10.30 -7.40 18.76
C ASP A 90 -9.61 -7.76 17.43
N ARG A 91 -10.36 -8.30 16.47
CA ARG A 91 -9.88 -8.65 15.13
C ARG A 91 -10.57 -7.79 14.07
N LEU A 92 -9.76 -7.03 13.33
CA LEU A 92 -10.26 -6.32 12.16
C LEU A 92 -10.56 -7.27 11.01
N ARG A 93 -11.79 -7.18 10.48
CA ARG A 93 -12.15 -7.76 9.18
C ARG A 93 -11.97 -6.68 8.11
N LEU A 94 -10.81 -6.71 7.44
CA LEU A 94 -10.43 -5.83 6.31
C LEU A 94 -10.44 -6.58 4.99
#